data_AF-W4J459-F1
#
_entry.id   AF-W4J459-F1
#
_cell.length_a   1.000
_cell.length_b   1.000
_cell.length_c   1.000
_cell.angle_alpha   90.00
_cell.angle_beta   90.00
_cell.angle_gamma   90.00
#
_symmetry.space_group_name_H-M   'P 1'
#
loop_
_entity.id
_entity.type
_entity.pdbx_description
1 polymer ?
#
loop_
_entity_poly.entity_id
_entity_poly.type
_entity_poly.pdbx_seq_one_letter_code
_entity_poly.pdbx_strand_id
1 'polypeptide(L)'
;MYHCNIQRRKKSDLKKIDDSFVEINKDSPKKSRSGLQEDKALLKLRACLSCRMLKSESEFYQNGCINCKFLQLAGDRHRIHDCTTENFNGFMAITTPNKSWMAQYNDLSKYAPGFYALQVIGELPESIRDLKPNY
;
A
#
# COMPACT_ATOMS: atom_id res chain seq x y z
N MET A 1 -22.75 -2.77 -20.40
CA MET A 1 -22.25 -3.93 -19.63
C MET A 1 -20.79 -4.12 -19.96
N TYR A 2 -19.86 -3.67 -19.12
CA TYR A 2 -18.43 -3.87 -19.37
C TYR A 2 -18.01 -5.22 -18.77
N HIS A 3 -17.80 -6.21 -19.63
CA HIS A 3 -17.19 -7.48 -19.23
C HIS A 3 -15.72 -7.25 -18.90
N CYS A 4 -15.35 -7.47 -17.64
CA CYS A 4 -13.96 -7.72 -17.29
C CYS A 4 -13.59 -9.10 -17.86
N ASN A 5 -12.93 -9.14 -19.02
CA ASN A 5 -12.34 -10.35 -19.57
C ASN A 5 -11.09 -10.70 -18.75
N ILE A 6 -11.32 -11.32 -17.59
CA ILE A 6 -10.30 -12.07 -16.88
C ILE A 6 -9.94 -13.24 -17.79
N GLN A 7 -8.94 -13.05 -18.66
CA GLN A 7 -8.34 -14.14 -19.40
C GLN A 7 -7.85 -15.15 -18.36
N ARG A 8 -8.55 -16.29 -18.22
CA ARG A 8 -8.07 -17.42 -17.43
C ARG A 8 -6.70 -17.78 -18.01
N ARG A 9 -5.63 -17.49 -17.27
CA ARG A 9 -4.28 -17.99 -17.62
C ARG A 9 -4.39 -19.50 -17.81
N LYS A 10 -3.88 -20.03 -18.93
CA LYS A 10 -3.92 -21.47 -19.15
C LYS A 10 -3.14 -22.15 -18.04
N LYS A 11 -3.55 -23.35 -17.64
CA LYS A 11 -2.88 -24.12 -16.57
C LYS A 11 -1.36 -24.29 -16.82
N SER A 12 -0.96 -24.26 -18.10
CA SER A 12 0.43 -24.23 -18.57
C SER A 12 1.19 -22.96 -18.21
N ASP A 13 0.51 -21.80 -18.20
CA ASP A 13 1.13 -20.50 -17.91
C ASP A 13 1.34 -20.32 -16.41
N LEU A 14 0.46 -20.92 -15.59
CA LEU A 14 0.65 -21.01 -14.13
C LEU A 14 1.83 -21.91 -13.77
N LYS A 15 1.98 -23.05 -14.44
CA LYS A 15 3.14 -23.94 -14.24
C LYS A 15 4.46 -23.28 -14.63
N LYS A 16 4.50 -22.52 -15.74
CA LYS A 16 5.72 -21.78 -16.13
C LYS A 16 6.17 -20.76 -15.09
N ILE A 17 5.23 -20.11 -14.41
CA ILE A 17 5.54 -19.17 -13.33
C ILE A 17 6.07 -19.91 -12.09
N ASP A 18 5.44 -21.02 -11.73
CA ASP A 18 5.86 -21.89 -10.61
C ASP A 18 7.27 -22.46 -10.84
N ASP A 19 7.53 -22.99 -12.04
CA ASP A 19 8.83 -23.54 -12.44
C ASP A 19 9.93 -22.47 -12.39
N SER A 20 9.63 -21.25 -12.88
CA SER A 20 10.58 -20.12 -12.80
C SER A 20 10.81 -19.62 -11.37
N PHE A 21 9.81 -19.69 -10.49
CA PHE A 21 9.95 -19.33 -9.07
C PHE A 21 10.78 -20.37 -8.29
N VAL A 22 10.64 -21.65 -8.63
CA VAL A 22 11.41 -22.75 -8.04
C VAL A 22 12.89 -22.66 -8.43
N GLU A 23 13.22 -22.27 -9.66
CA GLU A 23 14.62 -22.13 -10.09
C GLU A 23 15.34 -20.96 -9.41
N ILE A 24 14.66 -19.83 -9.19
CA ILE A 24 15.25 -18.64 -8.53
C ILE A 24 15.59 -18.91 -7.05
N ASN A 25 14.88 -19.84 -6.39
CA ASN A 25 15.02 -20.09 -4.96
C ASN A 25 15.98 -21.25 -4.59
N LYS A 26 16.64 -21.90 -5.56
CA LYS A 26 17.52 -23.05 -5.29
C LYS A 26 18.82 -22.68 -4.57
N ASP A 27 19.27 -21.43 -4.65
CA ASP A 27 20.55 -20.99 -4.07
C ASP A 27 20.43 -20.23 -2.74
N SER A 28 19.24 -20.21 -2.12
CA SER A 28 19.10 -19.60 -0.78
C SER A 28 19.68 -20.54 0.31
N PRO A 29 20.64 -20.09 1.14
CA PRO A 29 21.17 -20.88 2.24
C PRO A 29 20.05 -21.27 3.21
N LYS A 30 19.86 -22.57 3.43
CA LYS A 30 18.87 -23.13 4.38
C LYS A 30 19.26 -22.78 5.82
N LYS A 31 18.88 -21.61 6.32
CA LYS A 31 19.01 -21.26 7.74
C LYS A 31 17.92 -21.98 8.55
N SER A 32 18.36 -22.91 9.39
CA SER A 32 17.59 -23.57 10.45
C SER A 32 16.91 -22.53 11.33
N ARG A 33 15.58 -22.63 11.50
CA ARG A 33 14.78 -21.61 12.17
C ARG A 33 14.80 -21.81 13.70
N SER A 34 15.96 -21.58 14.30
CA SER A 34 16.12 -21.30 15.72
C SER A 34 16.50 -19.83 15.89
N GLY A 35 15.58 -19.02 16.43
CA GLY A 35 15.81 -17.63 16.87
C GLY A 35 16.13 -16.61 15.77
N LEU A 36 15.13 -15.93 15.22
CA LEU A 36 15.30 -14.73 14.39
C LEU A 36 14.67 -13.53 15.09
N GLN A 37 15.43 -12.92 15.98
CA GLN A 37 15.20 -11.53 16.39
C GLN A 37 16.11 -10.64 15.52
N GLU A 38 15.87 -10.61 14.21
CA GLU A 38 16.65 -9.76 13.29
C GLU A 38 15.88 -9.39 11.99
N ASP A 39 14.57 -9.18 12.09
CA ASP A 39 13.71 -8.60 11.02
C ASP A 39 13.36 -7.12 11.29
N LYS A 40 14.06 -6.47 12.23
CA LYS A 40 13.72 -5.13 12.77
C LYS A 40 13.98 -3.95 11.82
N ALA A 41 14.36 -4.21 10.57
CA ALA A 41 14.41 -3.22 9.51
C ALA A 41 13.43 -3.54 8.36
N LEU A 42 12.37 -4.31 8.63
CA LEU A 42 11.16 -4.23 7.81
C LEU A 42 10.77 -2.74 7.74
N LEU A 43 10.85 -2.17 6.55
CA LEU A 43 10.54 -0.77 6.26
C LEU A 43 9.26 -0.41 7.02
N LYS A 44 9.38 0.46 8.02
CA LYS A 44 8.26 0.83 8.89
C LYS A 44 7.25 1.63 8.07
N LEU A 45 6.29 0.91 7.49
CA LEU A 45 5.27 1.49 6.64
C LEU A 45 4.23 2.21 7.49
N ARG A 46 3.74 3.32 6.95
CA ARG A 46 2.64 4.09 7.53
C ARG A 46 1.54 4.23 6.47
N ALA A 47 0.29 4.15 6.91
CA ALA A 47 -0.89 4.39 6.08
C ALA A 47 -1.41 5.81 6.30
N CYS A 48 -1.67 6.54 5.21
CA CYS A 48 -2.37 7.82 5.28
C CYS A 48 -3.80 7.62 5.82
N LEU A 49 -4.17 8.33 6.89
CA LEU A 49 -5.50 8.24 7.50
C LEU A 49 -6.62 8.74 6.58
N SER A 50 -6.29 9.55 5.57
CA SER A 50 -7.29 10.09 4.63
C SER A 50 -7.56 9.21 3.40
N CYS A 51 -6.50 8.67 2.78
CA CYS A 51 -6.60 7.95 1.49
C CYS A 51 -6.05 6.51 1.52
N ARG A 52 -5.52 6.06 2.67
CA ARG A 52 -4.96 4.72 2.90
C ARG A 52 -3.68 4.39 2.12
N MET A 53 -3.05 5.37 1.46
CA MET A 53 -1.77 5.14 0.79
C MET A 53 -0.69 4.72 1.79
N LEU A 54 0.08 3.70 1.42
CA LEU A 54 1.21 3.18 2.18
C LEU A 54 2.53 3.71 1.62
N LYS A 55 3.37 4.23 2.52
CA LYS A 55 4.76 4.63 2.26
C LYS A 55 5.59 4.48 3.53
N SER A 56 6.91 4.54 3.41
CA SER A 56 7.77 4.76 4.57
C SER A 56 7.59 6.18 5.13
N GLU A 57 7.92 6.37 6.41
CA GLU A 57 7.94 7.70 7.02
C GLU A 57 8.84 8.67 6.25
N SER A 58 10.02 8.21 5.81
CA SER A 58 10.96 9.01 5.02
C SER A 58 10.38 9.49 3.70
N GLU A 59 9.60 8.65 2.99
CA GLU A 59 8.96 9.06 1.74
C GLU A 59 7.82 10.06 1.97
N PHE A 60 7.08 9.95 3.07
CA PHE A 60 6.12 10.98 3.48
C PHE A 60 6.84 12.28 3.83
N TYR A 61 7.99 12.22 4.50
CA TYR A 61 8.78 13.40 4.83
C TYR A 61 9.32 14.12 3.60
N GLN A 62 9.81 13.38 2.60
CA GLN A 62 10.38 13.96 1.38
C GLN A 62 9.31 14.51 0.43
N ASN A 63 8.26 13.72 0.17
CA ASN A 63 7.33 13.98 -0.93
C ASN A 63 5.87 14.18 -0.49
N GLY A 64 5.57 13.92 0.79
CA GLY A 64 4.22 13.91 1.31
C GLY A 64 3.31 12.84 0.69
N CYS A 65 2.02 13.01 0.93
CA CYS A 65 0.98 12.17 0.34
C CYS A 65 0.58 12.72 -1.04
N ILE A 66 0.73 11.92 -2.09
CA ILE A 66 0.41 12.33 -3.47
C ILE A 66 -1.08 12.64 -3.66
N ASN A 67 -1.94 11.93 -2.92
CA ASN A 67 -3.39 12.06 -3.01
C ASN A 67 -3.95 13.16 -2.10
N CYS A 68 -3.25 13.51 -1.02
CA CYS A 68 -3.76 14.35 0.05
C CYS A 68 -2.86 15.57 0.27
N LYS A 69 -2.71 16.40 -0.76
CA LYS A 69 -1.86 17.60 -0.72
C LYS A 69 -2.23 18.57 0.42
N PHE A 70 -3.52 18.62 0.77
CA PHE A 70 -4.05 19.45 1.87
C PHE A 70 -3.47 19.09 3.25
N LEU A 71 -2.93 17.88 3.43
CA LEU A 71 -2.32 17.47 4.70
C LEU A 71 -0.96 18.14 4.95
N GLN A 72 -0.28 18.59 3.89
CA GLN A 72 1.02 19.28 3.96
C GLN A 72 2.08 18.53 4.78
N LEU A 73 2.27 17.24 4.46
CA LEU A 73 3.15 16.34 5.24
C LEU A 73 4.66 16.54 5.00
N ALA A 74 5.04 17.09 3.84
CA ALA A 74 6.44 17.17 3.45
C ALA A 74 7.20 18.14 4.38
N GLY A 75 8.35 17.71 4.89
CA GLY A 75 9.18 18.50 5.82
C GLY A 75 8.71 18.51 7.28
N ASP A 76 7.54 17.95 7.61
CA ASP A 76 6.96 17.99 8.95
C ASP A 76 6.69 16.58 9.51
N ARG A 77 7.56 16.11 10.39
CA ARG A 77 7.43 14.79 11.05
C ARG A 77 6.24 14.73 12.02
N HIS A 78 5.95 15.82 12.73
CA HIS A 78 4.82 15.84 13.67
C HIS A 78 3.53 15.65 12.90
N ARG A 79 3.38 16.38 11.80
CA ARG A 79 2.24 16.26 10.90
C ARG A 79 2.08 14.85 10.33
N ILE A 80 3.18 14.19 9.98
CA ILE A 80 3.16 12.80 9.52
C ILE A 80 2.61 11.88 10.61
N HIS A 81 3.06 12.02 11.85
CA HIS A 81 2.57 11.19 12.94
C HIS A 81 1.07 11.40 13.23
N ASP A 82 0.57 12.63 13.10
CA ASP A 82 -0.86 12.93 13.31
C ASP A 82 -1.76 12.45 12.16
N CYS A 83 -1.23 12.43 10.93
CA CYS A 83 -2.01 12.18 9.71
C CYS A 83 -1.84 10.77 9.13
N THR A 84 -0.96 9.97 9.72
CA THR A 84 -0.65 8.61 9.25
C THR A 84 -0.54 7.64 10.44
N THR A 85 -0.78 6.36 10.21
CA THR A 85 -0.74 5.33 11.25
C THR A 85 0.11 4.13 10.83
N GLU A 86 0.79 3.51 11.78
CA GLU A 86 1.44 2.20 11.58
C GLU A 86 0.45 1.05 11.77
N ASN A 87 -0.71 1.33 12.35
CA ASN A 87 -1.74 0.33 12.63
C ASN A 87 -2.69 0.21 11.44
N PHE A 88 -2.32 -0.64 10.49
CA PHE A 88 -3.15 -0.99 9.34
C PHE A 88 -3.12 -2.50 9.12
N ASN A 89 -4.17 -3.02 8.48
CA ASN A 89 -4.28 -4.45 8.19
C ASN A 89 -4.37 -4.68 6.69
N GLY A 90 -3.46 -5.53 6.20
CA GLY A 90 -3.38 -5.94 4.79
C GLY A 90 -3.08 -4.79 3.83
N PHE A 91 -2.66 -5.12 2.61
CA PHE A 91 -2.40 -4.13 1.58
C PHE A 91 -2.72 -4.63 0.18
N MET A 92 -2.87 -3.69 -0.74
CA MET A 92 -3.12 -3.93 -2.16
C MET A 92 -2.20 -3.04 -2.99
N ALA A 93 -1.67 -3.60 -4.08
CA ALA A 93 -0.98 -2.83 -5.10
C ALA A 93 -1.95 -2.49 -6.23
N ILE A 94 -2.15 -1.20 -6.49
CA ILE A 94 -3.04 -0.71 -7.56
C ILE A 94 -2.18 -0.06 -8.63
N THR A 95 -2.14 -0.65 -9.82
CA THR A 95 -1.41 -0.14 -10.98
C THR A 95 -2.30 0.69 -11.90
N THR A 96 -3.57 0.28 -12.08
CA THR A 96 -4.55 0.97 -12.93
C THR A 96 -5.86 1.24 -12.16
N PRO A 97 -5.93 2.32 -11.37
CA PRO A 97 -7.08 2.63 -10.50
C PRO A 97 -8.42 2.65 -11.23
N ASN A 98 -8.51 3.36 -12.37
CA ASN A 98 -9.76 3.52 -13.12
C ASN A 98 -10.30 2.22 -13.75
N LYS A 99 -9.47 1.19 -13.93
CA LYS A 99 -9.84 -0.07 -14.60
C LYS A 99 -9.95 -1.26 -13.66
N SER A 100 -9.48 -1.12 -12.42
CA SER A 100 -9.44 -2.22 -11.45
C SER A 100 -10.75 -2.29 -10.68
N TRP A 101 -11.44 -3.43 -10.76
CA TRP A 101 -12.62 -3.69 -9.91
C TRP A 101 -12.26 -3.58 -8.42
N MET A 102 -11.10 -4.10 -8.00
CA MET A 102 -10.64 -3.97 -6.61
C MET A 102 -10.47 -2.51 -6.19
N ALA A 103 -9.99 -1.64 -7.09
CA ALA A 103 -9.87 -0.22 -6.80
C ALA A 103 -11.25 0.46 -6.71
N GLN A 104 -12.17 0.13 -7.61
CA GLN A 104 -13.54 0.65 -7.60
C GLN A 104 -14.31 0.20 -6.35
N TYR A 105 -14.26 -1.08 -6.02
CA TYR A 105 -14.91 -1.66 -4.84
C TYR A 105 -14.42 -1.02 -3.53
N ASN A 106 -13.19 -0.54 -3.51
CA ASN A 106 -12.61 0.14 -2.37
C ASN A 106 -12.66 1.67 -2.49
N ASP A 107 -13.37 2.29 -3.43
CA ASP A 107 -13.36 3.76 -3.62
C ASP A 107 -11.95 4.38 -3.83
N LEU A 108 -11.03 3.61 -4.42
CA LEU A 108 -9.65 4.01 -4.71
C LEU A 108 -9.43 4.43 -6.16
N SER A 109 -10.45 4.37 -7.02
CA SER A 109 -10.33 4.67 -8.46
C SER A 109 -9.79 6.07 -8.76
N LYS A 110 -10.10 7.05 -7.90
CA LYS A 110 -9.69 8.45 -8.07
C LYS A 110 -8.25 8.74 -7.66
N TYR A 111 -7.58 7.79 -7.01
CA TYR A 111 -6.24 8.02 -6.47
C TYR A 111 -5.14 7.55 -7.42
N ALA A 112 -3.91 8.01 -7.17
CA ALA A 112 -2.75 7.63 -7.96
C ALA A 112 -2.40 6.13 -7.85
N PRO A 113 -1.72 5.53 -8.83
CA PRO A 113 -1.16 4.18 -8.67
C PRO A 113 -0.23 4.07 -7.45
N GLY A 114 -0.24 2.94 -6.76
CA GLY A 114 0.59 2.71 -5.58
C GLY A 114 0.07 1.61 -4.66
N PHE A 115 0.67 1.54 -3.46
CA PHE A 115 0.25 0.63 -2.40
C PHE A 115 -0.77 1.29 -1.48
N TYR A 116 -1.83 0.57 -1.14
CA TYR A 116 -2.91 1.01 -0.27
C TYR A 116 -3.20 -0.03 0.78
N ALA A 117 -3.49 0.41 2.01
CA ALA A 117 -3.98 -0.47 3.06
C ALA A 117 -5.42 -0.92 2.77
N LEU A 118 -5.74 -2.17 3.13
CA LEU A 118 -7.12 -2.67 3.10
C LEU A 118 -7.94 -2.00 4.21
N GLN A 119 -7.40 -2.00 5.43
CA GLN A 119 -7.99 -1.37 6.60
C GLN A 119 -6.96 -0.48 7.31
N VAL A 120 -7.40 0.68 7.78
CA VAL A 120 -6.57 1.65 8.50
C VAL A 120 -7.23 1.94 9.84
N ILE A 121 -6.44 1.93 10.92
CA ILE A 121 -6.93 2.16 12.29
C ILE A 121 -6.42 3.52 12.78
N GLY A 122 -7.37 4.38 13.12
CA GLY A 122 -7.14 5.77 13.55
C GLY A 122 -8.00 6.73 12.75
N GLU A 123 -8.13 7.95 13.25
CA GLU A 123 -8.88 9.02 12.61
C GLU A 123 -8.04 10.29 12.53
N LEU A 124 -8.27 11.09 11.48
CA LEU A 124 -7.66 12.41 11.41
C LEU A 124 -8.21 13.30 12.53
N PRO A 125 -7.35 14.11 13.17
CA PRO A 125 -7.79 15.20 14.03
C PRO A 125 -8.85 16.07 13.33
N GLU A 126 -9.85 16.51 14.10
CA GLU A 126 -11.00 17.27 13.59
C GLU A 126 -10.60 18.51 12.80
N SER A 127 -9.64 19.29 13.32
CA SER A 127 -9.08 20.48 12.68
C SER A 127 -8.51 20.24 11.28
N ILE A 128 -8.15 19.00 10.95
CA ILE A 128 -7.59 18.59 9.66
C ILE A 128 -8.66 17.99 8.77
N ARG A 129 -9.59 17.24 9.38
CA ARG A 129 -10.70 16.59 8.68
C ARG A 129 -11.57 17.61 7.95
N ASP A 130 -11.79 18.77 8.54
CA ASP A 130 -12.60 19.85 7.96
C ASP A 130 -11.91 20.56 6.78
N LEU A 131 -10.59 20.41 6.66
CA LEU A 131 -9.83 20.91 5.50
C LEU A 131 -9.95 20.00 4.28
N LYS A 132 -10.50 18.80 4.44
CA LYS A 132 -10.69 17.87 3.33
C LYS A 132 -11.73 18.50 2.39
N PRO A 133 -11.37 18.86 1.15
CA PRO A 133 -12.36 19.38 0.21
C PRO A 133 -13.45 18.33 0.03
N ASN A 134 -14.71 18.76 0.12
CA ASN A 134 -15.86 17.96 -0.24
C ASN A 134 -15.67 17.48 -1.68
N TYR A 135 -15.54 16.17 -1.85
CA TYR A 135 -15.41 15.50 -3.14
C TYR A 135 -16.74 14.86 -3.51
#